data_AF-A0A8S3YZT9-F1
#
_entry.id   AF-A0A8S3YZT9-F1
#
_cell.length_a   1.000
_cell.length_b   1.000
_cell.length_c   1.000
_cell.angle_alpha   90.00
_cell.angle_beta   90.00
_cell.angle_gamma   90.00
#
_symmetry.space_group_name_H-M   'P 1'
#
loop_
_entity.id
_entity.type
_entity.pdbx_description
1 polymer ?
#
loop_
_entity_poly.entity_id
_entity_poly.type
_entity_poly.pdbx_seq_one_letter_code
_entity_poly.pdbx_strand_id
1 'polypeptide(L)'
;EVYTFTNVGTEPLTWKLAPFASPYVTLPDNPHSLFRVDYEVFQLSPLKGVLQPYETEKVHIMFCPQCEGSYNQAWCLYDTADSQGSFHRFTIYAKVKYLL
;
A
#
# COMPACT_ATOMS: atom_id res chain seq x y z
N GLU A 1 2.06 -7.81 -7.25
CA GLU A 1 2.43 -6.54 -7.92
C GLU A 1 3.69 -5.96 -7.28
N VAL A 2 4.29 -4.92 -7.86
CA VAL A 2 5.46 -4.23 -7.28
C VAL A 2 5.23 -2.72 -7.32
N TYR A 3 5.42 -2.06 -6.18
CA TYR A 3 5.49 -0.59 -6.08
C TYR A 3 6.96 -0.15 -6.04
N THR A 4 7.34 0.76 -6.93
CA THR A 4 8.70 1.28 -7.02
C THR A 4 8.75 2.75 -6.66
N PHE A 5 9.75 3.15 -5.89
CA PHE A 5 10.04 4.56 -5.62
C PHE A 5 11.54 4.78 -5.59
N THR A 6 11.96 5.98 -6.00
CA THR A 6 13.36 6.37 -6.13
C THR A 6 13.63 7.54 -5.20
N ASN A 7 14.75 7.50 -4.49
CA ASN A 7 15.22 8.67 -3.75
C ASN A 7 15.87 9.63 -4.75
N VAL A 8 15.15 10.69 -5.15
CA VAL A 8 15.68 11.72 -6.05
C VAL A 8 16.47 12.82 -5.33
N GLY A 9 16.59 12.73 -4.00
CA GLY A 9 17.36 13.65 -3.17
C GLY A 9 18.86 13.35 -3.18
N THR A 10 19.62 14.23 -2.53
CA THR A 10 21.09 14.12 -2.39
C THR A 10 21.53 13.48 -1.08
N GLU A 11 20.60 13.21 -0.16
CA GLU A 11 20.86 12.60 1.15
C GLU A 11 20.16 11.22 1.26
N PRO A 12 20.65 10.32 2.13
CA PRO A 12 19.97 9.05 2.40
C PRO A 12 18.55 9.25 2.95
N LEU A 13 17.60 8.49 2.41
CA LEU A 13 16.21 8.47 2.87
C LEU A 13 15.98 7.28 3.81
N THR A 14 15.68 7.53 5.08
CA THR A 14 15.24 6.47 6.01
C THR A 14 13.72 6.39 5.98
N TRP A 15 13.16 5.32 5.42
CA TRP A 15 11.76 5.26 5.07
C TRP A 15 10.99 4.16 5.80
N LYS A 16 9.67 4.36 5.95
CA LYS A 16 8.72 3.30 6.36
C LYS A 16 7.41 3.39 5.58
N LEU A 17 6.78 2.25 5.37
CA LEU A 17 5.43 2.11 4.86
C LEU A 17 4.48 1.74 6.00
N ALA A 18 3.32 2.40 6.03
CA ALA A 18 2.24 2.03 6.95
C ALA A 18 0.87 2.23 6.28
N PRO A 19 -0.15 1.41 6.64
CA PRO A 19 -1.50 1.62 6.17
C PRO A 19 -2.04 2.96 6.72
N PHE A 20 -2.61 3.78 5.84
CA PHE A 20 -3.31 5.01 6.22
C PHE A 20 -4.71 4.72 6.77
N ALA A 21 -5.32 3.64 6.27
CA ALA A 21 -6.63 3.17 6.70
C ALA A 21 -6.70 1.64 6.61
N SER A 22 -7.71 1.05 7.25
CA SER A 22 -8.08 -0.34 6.98
C SER A 22 -8.45 -0.54 5.51
N PRO A 23 -8.37 -1.77 5.00
CA PRO A 23 -8.84 -2.05 3.65
C PRO A 23 -10.37 -1.93 3.61
N TYR A 24 -10.87 -1.61 2.42
CA TYR A 24 -12.29 -1.58 2.13
C TYR A 24 -12.62 -2.50 0.97
N VAL A 25 -13.82 -3.07 0.98
CA VAL A 25 -14.36 -3.91 -0.09
C VAL A 25 -15.72 -3.41 -0.54
N THR A 26 -15.94 -3.49 -1.85
CA THR A 26 -17.26 -3.35 -2.47
C THR A 26 -17.66 -4.70 -3.04
N LEU A 27 -18.84 -5.19 -2.64
CA LEU A 27 -19.35 -6.49 -3.05
C LEU A 27 -19.99 -6.42 -4.45
N PRO A 28 -19.92 -7.48 -5.27
CA PRO A 28 -20.51 -7.48 -6.62
C PRO A 28 -22.01 -7.15 -6.63
N ASP A 29 -22.76 -7.69 -5.66
CA ASP A 29 -24.22 -7.53 -5.56
C ASP A 29 -24.64 -6.19 -4.92
N ASN A 30 -23.68 -5.46 -4.36
CA ASN A 30 -23.91 -4.17 -3.73
C ASN A 30 -22.77 -3.19 -4.05
N PRO A 31 -22.66 -2.75 -5.31
CA PRO A 31 -21.54 -1.95 -5.80
C PRO A 31 -21.48 -0.53 -5.21
N HIS A 32 -22.55 -0.09 -4.54
CA HIS A 32 -22.64 1.24 -3.93
C HIS A 32 -22.29 1.24 -2.45
N SER A 33 -22.09 0.07 -1.83
CA SER A 33 -21.73 -0.04 -0.41
C SER A 33 -20.26 -0.38 -0.24
N LEU A 34 -19.62 0.34 0.69
CA LEU A 34 -18.22 0.17 1.05
C LEU A 34 -18.13 -0.43 2.45
N PHE A 35 -17.52 -1.60 2.57
CA PHE A 35 -17.35 -2.29 3.84
C PHE A 35 -15.89 -2.25 4.27
N ARG A 36 -15.64 -1.88 5.53
CA ARG A 36 -14.31 -2.02 6.14
C ARG A 36 -14.07 -3.49 6.45
N VAL A 37 -12.88 -3.98 6.17
CA VAL A 37 -12.44 -5.32 6.58
C VAL A 37 -11.39 -5.24 7.69
N ASP A 38 -11.31 -6.29 8.49
CA ASP A 38 -10.46 -6.42 9.69
C ASP A 38 -9.27 -7.35 9.50
N TYR A 39 -9.10 -7.93 8.31
CA TYR A 39 -7.95 -8.75 7.93
C TYR A 39 -7.01 -8.05 6.95
N GLU A 40 -5.79 -8.57 6.80
CA GLU A 40 -4.80 -8.07 5.85
C GLU A 40 -5.15 -8.46 4.41
N VAL A 41 -5.66 -7.51 3.63
CA VAL A 41 -5.93 -7.70 2.20
C VAL A 41 -4.68 -7.52 1.35
N PHE A 42 -3.82 -6.57 1.73
CA PHE A 42 -2.58 -6.25 1.01
C PHE A 42 -1.39 -6.40 1.95
N GLN A 43 -0.50 -7.33 1.62
CA GLN A 43 0.75 -7.54 2.34
C GLN A 43 1.90 -6.93 1.54
N LEU A 44 2.63 -5.99 2.15
CA LEU A 44 3.73 -5.26 1.54
C LEU A 44 5.06 -5.68 2.14
N SER A 45 6.10 -5.82 1.31
CA SER A 45 7.46 -6.12 1.78
C SER A 45 8.54 -5.62 0.79
N PRO A 46 9.61 -4.96 1.26
CA PRO A 46 9.87 -4.56 2.65
C PRO A 46 8.98 -3.39 3.10
N LEU A 47 8.78 -3.26 4.42
CA LEU A 47 8.00 -2.15 5.02
C LEU A 47 8.84 -0.96 5.47
N LYS A 48 10.17 -1.08 5.48
CA LYS A 48 11.09 -0.02 5.88
C LYS A 48 12.49 -0.30 5.35
N GLY A 49 13.30 0.74 5.27
CA GLY A 49 14.68 0.63 4.83
C GLY A 49 15.41 1.96 4.85
N VAL A 50 16.61 1.94 4.29
CA VAL A 50 17.41 3.14 3.99
C VAL A 50 17.73 3.10 2.50
N LEU A 51 17.42 4.18 1.78
CA LEU A 51 17.68 4.32 0.35
C LEU A 51 18.76 5.37 0.13
N GLN A 52 19.87 5.02 -0.50
CA GLN A 52 20.90 6.00 -0.84
C GLN A 52 20.40 6.96 -1.93
N PRO A 53 21.06 8.11 -2.14
CA PRO A 53 20.74 9.01 -3.24
C PRO A 53 20.66 8.26 -4.58
N TYR A 54 19.58 8.51 -5.31
CA TYR A 54 19.28 7.95 -6.64
C TYR A 54 19.03 6.44 -6.70
N GLU A 55 19.04 5.74 -5.57
CA GLU A 55 18.62 4.34 -5.51
C GLU A 55 17.10 4.20 -5.63
N THR A 56 16.67 3.00 -6.04
CA THR A 56 15.27 2.65 -6.22
C THR A 56 14.93 1.41 -5.41
N GLU A 57 13.84 1.49 -4.64
CA GLU A 57 13.30 0.35 -3.91
C GLU A 57 12.22 -0.36 -4.72
N LYS A 58 12.07 -1.67 -4.49
CA LYS A 58 10.97 -2.49 -4.99
C LYS A 58 10.21 -3.10 -3.82
N VAL A 59 9.01 -2.59 -3.57
CA VAL A 59 8.10 -3.16 -2.57
C VAL A 59 7.16 -4.13 -3.25
N HIS A 60 7.26 -5.40 -2.88
CA HIS A 60 6.36 -6.44 -3.32
C HIS A 60 5.00 -6.28 -2.62
N ILE A 61 3.93 -6.36 -3.41
CA ILE A 61 2.55 -6.34 -2.95
C ILE A 61 1.92 -7.69 -3.25
N MET A 62 1.45 -8.37 -2.20
CA MET A 62 0.65 -9.58 -2.28
C MET A 62 -0.81 -9.25 -1.95
N PHE A 63 -1.74 -9.73 -2.79
CA PHE A 63 -3.18 -9.54 -2.63
C PHE A 63 -3.80 -10.82 -2.08
N CYS A 64 -4.42 -10.73 -0.90
CA CYS A 64 -4.95 -11.84 -0.11
C CYS A 64 -6.45 -11.66 0.19
N PRO A 65 -7.33 -11.67 -0.83
CA PRO A 65 -8.76 -11.54 -0.58
C PRO A 65 -9.32 -12.82 0.05
N GLN A 66 -10.27 -12.67 0.98
CA GLN A 66 -11.00 -13.81 1.56
C GLN A 66 -12.35 -14.06 0.90
N CYS A 67 -12.91 -13.06 0.22
CA CYS A 67 -14.17 -13.17 -0.52
C CYS A 67 -14.15 -12.34 -1.80
N GLU A 68 -15.12 -12.58 -2.68
CA GLU A 68 -15.27 -11.79 -3.90
C GLU A 68 -15.52 -10.32 -3.61
N GLY A 69 -14.96 -9.45 -4.45
CA GLY A 69 -15.16 -8.03 -4.32
C GLY A 69 -14.05 -7.21 -4.95
N SER A 70 -14.31 -5.90 -4.98
CA SER A 70 -13.35 -4.88 -5.35
C SER A 70 -12.77 -4.26 -4.08
N TYR A 71 -11.49 -4.49 -3.84
CA TYR A 71 -10.77 -4.06 -2.65
C TYR A 71 -9.93 -2.81 -2.92
N ASN A 72 -9.81 -1.96 -1.90
CA ASN A 72 -8.84 -0.88 -1.90
C ASN A 72 -8.25 -0.63 -0.52
N GLN A 73 -7.01 -0.14 -0.48
CA GLN A 73 -6.37 0.32 0.75
C GLN A 73 -5.36 1.42 0.46
N ALA A 74 -5.40 2.49 1.26
CA ALA A 74 -4.42 3.56 1.22
C ALA A 74 -3.23 3.26 2.14
N TRP A 75 -2.02 3.51 1.63
CA TRP A 75 -0.74 3.35 2.31
C TRP A 75 0.07 4.64 2.22
N CYS A 76 0.89 4.90 3.23
CA CYS A 76 1.77 6.04 3.30
C CYS A 76 3.23 5.60 3.38
N LEU A 77 4.07 6.17 2.52
CA LEU A 77 5.53 6.17 2.58
C LEU A 77 5.97 7.41 3.35
N TYR A 78 6.57 7.21 4.52
CA TYR A 78 7.08 8.28 5.37
C TYR A 78 8.59 8.38 5.23
N ASP A 79 9.10 9.60 5.17
CA ASP A 79 10.45 9.88 5.63
C ASP A 79 10.44 9.91 7.16
N THR A 80 11.19 9.01 7.78
CA THR A 80 11.23 8.89 9.25
C THR A 80 12.23 9.83 9.90
N ALA A 81 13.14 10.43 9.12
CA ALA A 81 14.06 11.46 9.59
C ALA A 81 13.42 12.86 9.52
N ASP A 82 12.39 13.03 8.69
CA ASP A 82 11.69 14.31 8.56
C ASP A 82 10.76 14.61 9.75
N SER A 83 11.21 15.54 10.60
CA SER A 83 10.42 16.07 11.71
C SER A 83 9.14 16.81 11.31
N GLN A 84 9.02 17.24 10.04
CA GLN A 84 7.82 17.91 9.52
C GLN A 84 6.74 16.91 9.10
N GLY A 85 7.05 15.62 9.09
CA GLY A 85 6.09 14.54 8.85
C GLY A 85 5.64 14.44 7.40
N SER A 86 6.50 14.79 6.44
CA SER A 86 6.17 14.58 5.03
C SER A 86 5.97 13.09 4.72
N PHE A 87 4.97 12.81 3.90
CA PHE A 87 4.69 11.46 3.42
C PHE A 87 4.12 11.48 2.01
N HIS A 88 4.37 10.41 1.28
CA HIS A 88 3.71 10.13 0.02
C HIS A 88 2.62 9.08 0.25
N ARG A 89 1.39 9.36 -0.20
CA ARG A 89 0.26 8.41 -0.07
C ARG A 89 -0.11 7.83 -1.42
N PHE A 90 -0.30 6.52 -1.45
CA PHE A 90 -0.81 5.78 -2.61
C PHE A 90 -1.94 4.85 -2.20
N THR A 91 -2.79 4.48 -3.16
CA THR A 91 -3.91 3.55 -2.94
C THR A 91 -3.75 2.35 -3.85
N ILE A 92 -3.86 1.16 -3.29
CA ILE A 92 -3.86 -0.10 -4.03
C ILE A 92 -5.31 -0.46 -4.32
N TYR A 93 -5.61 -0.86 -5.55
CA TYR A 93 -6.92 -1.36 -5.96
C TYR A 93 -6.75 -2.74 -6.57
N ALA A 94 -7.53 -3.72 -6.10
CA ALA A 94 -7.51 -5.07 -6.63
C ALA A 94 -8.91 -5.67 -6.59
N LYS A 95 -9.21 -6.60 -7.50
CA LYS A 95 -10.51 -7.25 -7.59
C LYS A 95 -10.32 -8.75 -7.67
N VAL A 96 -11.15 -9.50 -6.94
CA VAL A 96 -11.25 -10.95 -7.08
C VAL A 96 -12.68 -11.33 -7.44
N LYS A 97 -12.81 -12.29 -8.35
CA LYS A 97 -14.04 -12.96 -8.73
C LYS A 97 -13.68 -14.43 -8.97
N TYR A 98 -14.37 -15.35 -8.32
CA TYR A 98 -14.23 -16.76 -8.60
C TYR A 98 -15.16 -17.08 -9.78
N LEU A 99 -14.60 -17.70 -10.83
CA LEU A 99 -15.43 -18.23 -11.91
C LEU A 99 -15.93 -19.60 -11.43
N LEU A 100 -17.25 -19.72 -11.27
CA LEU A 100 -17.94 -21.01 -11.20
C LEU A 100 -18.02 -21.63 -12.60
#